data_AF-A0A7V6MW50-F1
#
_entry.id   AF-A0A7V6MW50-F1
#
_cell.length_a   1.000
_cell.length_b   1.000
_cell.length_c   1.000
_cell.angle_alpha   90.00
_cell.angle_beta   90.00
_cell.angle_gamma   90.00
#
_symmetry.space_group_name_H-M   'P 1'
#
loop_
_entity.id
_entity.type
_entity.pdbx_description
1 polymer ?
#
loop_
_entity_poly.entity_id
_entity_poly.type
_entity_poly.pdbx_seq_one_letter_code
_entity_poly.pdbx_strand_id
1 'polypeptide(L)'
;MLKPFTKDYEDNSSEAGFQFTFFCDLCHHAYRTTFIESVIFKKKKGSFLRSISGGARTIGNLIKGTLNNKAWRADNNTLYDRLSLMSPEWQQEHDEAFEGAQKEARQHFNRCQGCGRWVCDSDFNEDEFLCIDCAPR
;
A
#
# COMPACT_ATOMS: atom_id res chain seq x y z
N MET A 1 -1.62 12.35 -6.34
CA MET A 1 -0.22 12.15 -5.94
C MET A 1 0.16 13.19 -4.91
N LEU A 2 0.11 12.78 -3.66
CA LEU A 2 0.48 13.58 -2.50
C LEU A 2 2.00 13.78 -2.45
N LYS A 3 2.44 14.90 -1.89
CA LYS A 3 3.86 15.20 -1.72
C LYS A 3 4.35 14.65 -0.38
N PRO A 4 5.52 13.99 -0.32
CA PRO A 4 6.16 13.64 0.95
C PRO A 4 6.61 14.91 1.68
N PHE A 5 6.80 14.80 2.99
CA PHE A 5 7.36 15.90 3.79
C PHE A 5 8.89 15.88 3.84
N THR A 6 9.51 14.69 3.78
CA THR A 6 10.95 14.52 3.61
C THR A 6 11.34 14.78 2.15
N LYS A 7 12.62 15.08 1.92
CA LYS A 7 13.15 15.24 0.56
C LYS A 7 13.08 13.94 -0.22
N ASP A 8 13.43 12.83 0.44
CA ASP A 8 13.47 11.49 -0.14
C ASP A 8 12.51 10.54 0.59
N TYR A 9 11.83 9.69 -0.18
CA TYR A 9 10.99 8.60 0.33
C TYR A 9 10.96 7.45 -0.69
N GLU A 10 10.64 6.25 -0.23
CA GLU A 10 10.48 5.06 -1.05
C GLU A 10 9.11 4.44 -0.82
N ASP A 11 8.37 4.25 -1.92
CA ASP A 11 7.10 3.55 -1.91
C ASP A 11 7.34 2.04 -2.01
N ASN A 12 7.08 1.33 -0.92
CA ASN A 12 7.21 -0.12 -0.82
C ASN A 12 5.84 -0.81 -0.93
N SER A 13 4.86 -0.16 -1.57
CA SER A 13 3.49 -0.68 -1.73
C SER A 13 3.39 -1.78 -2.77
N SER A 14 2.40 -2.66 -2.59
CA SER A 14 2.10 -3.79 -3.46
C SER A 14 0.58 -3.92 -3.66
N GLU A 15 0.13 -4.91 -4.44
CA GLU A 15 -1.31 -5.18 -4.54
C GLU A 15 -1.93 -5.53 -3.18
N ALA A 16 -1.18 -6.22 -2.31
CA ALA A 16 -1.67 -6.70 -1.02
C ALA A 16 -1.78 -5.61 0.06
N GLY A 17 -1.14 -4.46 -0.12
CA GLY A 17 -1.12 -3.40 0.87
C GLY A 17 -0.04 -2.36 0.63
N PHE A 18 0.01 -1.40 1.53
CA PHE A 18 0.76 -0.16 1.42
C PHE A 18 1.79 -0.06 2.53
N GLN A 19 3.01 0.33 2.16
CA GLN A 19 4.08 0.59 3.11
C GLN A 19 5.02 1.63 2.52
N PHE A 20 5.47 2.56 3.35
CA PHE A 20 6.30 3.67 2.92
C PHE A 20 7.55 3.75 3.79
N THR A 21 8.65 4.16 3.18
CA THR A 21 9.90 4.41 3.89
C THR A 21 10.28 5.87 3.69
N PHE A 22 10.48 6.61 4.78
CA PHE A 22 10.91 8.01 4.76
C PHE A 22 12.36 8.10 5.22
N PHE A 23 13.14 9.03 4.66
CA PHE A 23 14.56 9.14 4.96
C PHE A 23 14.89 10.48 5.65
N CYS A 24 15.84 10.45 6.57
CA CYS A 24 16.42 11.66 7.15
C CYS A 24 17.14 12.48 6.07
N ASP A 25 16.87 13.78 6.01
CA ASP A 25 17.49 14.68 5.03
C ASP A 25 19.00 14.94 5.31
N LEU A 26 19.55 14.43 6.43
CA LEU A 26 20.94 14.60 6.85
C LEU A 26 21.72 13.28 6.80
N CYS A 27 21.35 12.28 7.62
CA CYS A 27 22.05 10.99 7.65
C CYS A 27 21.48 9.90 6.72
N HIS A 28 20.37 10.17 6.02
CA HIS A 28 19.65 9.17 5.20
C HIS A 28 19.19 7.91 5.96
N HIS A 29 19.07 7.98 7.28
CA HIS A 29 18.47 6.90 8.06
C HIS A 29 16.99 6.72 7.67
N ALA A 30 16.59 5.47 7.50
CA ALA A 30 15.27 5.09 7.02
C ALA A 30 14.30 4.84 8.18
N TYR A 31 13.11 5.44 8.13
CA TYR A 31 11.97 5.06 8.97
C TYR A 31 10.90 4.41 8.09
N ARG A 32 10.60 3.14 8.36
CA ARG A 32 9.59 2.37 7.62
C ARG A 32 8.29 2.37 8.40
N THR A 33 7.21 2.78 7.75
CA THR A 33 5.89 2.87 8.37
C THR A 33 5.26 1.49 8.56
N THR A 34 4.21 1.44 9.39
CA THR A 34 3.38 0.25 9.53
C THR A 34 2.79 -0.19 8.19
N PHE A 35 2.67 -1.51 8.00
CA PHE A 35 2.07 -2.09 6.80
C PHE A 35 0.55 -2.00 6.88
N ILE A 36 -0.07 -1.38 5.87
CA ILE A 36 -1.51 -1.21 5.77
C ILE A 36 -2.05 -2.20 4.74
N GLU A 37 -2.81 -3.20 5.17
CA GLU A 37 -3.41 -4.19 4.25
C GLU A 37 -4.48 -3.53 3.36
N SER A 38 -4.44 -3.78 2.05
CA SER A 38 -5.42 -3.20 1.12
C SER A 38 -6.78 -3.89 1.24
N VAL A 39 -7.83 -3.08 1.33
CA VAL A 39 -9.19 -3.60 1.55
C VAL A 39 -9.71 -4.21 0.25
N ILE A 40 -9.34 -3.63 -0.91
CA ILE A 40 -9.69 -4.21 -2.22
C ILE A 40 -9.10 -5.61 -2.41
N PHE A 41 -7.81 -5.82 -2.12
CA PHE A 41 -7.18 -7.14 -2.29
C PHE A 41 -7.82 -8.19 -1.40
N LYS A 42 -8.07 -7.84 -0.13
CA LYS A 42 -8.76 -8.72 0.83
C LYS A 42 -10.14 -9.13 0.34
N LYS A 43 -10.92 -8.18 -0.19
CA LYS A 43 -12.25 -8.44 -0.79
C LYS A 43 -12.16 -9.33 -2.03
N LYS A 44 -11.21 -9.08 -2.95
CA LYS A 44 -10.99 -9.90 -4.15
C LYS A 44 -10.63 -11.34 -3.78
N LYS A 45 -9.67 -11.53 -2.85
CA LYS A 45 -9.25 -12.84 -2.35
C LYS A 45 -10.42 -13.59 -1.68
N GLY A 46 -11.21 -12.91 -0.85
CA GLY A 46 -12.39 -13.50 -0.21
C GLY A 46 -13.51 -13.86 -1.18
N SER A 47 -13.75 -13.04 -2.20
CA SER A 47 -14.73 -13.30 -3.27
C SER A 47 -14.31 -14.50 -4.13
N PHE A 48 -13.02 -14.57 -4.51
CA PHE A 48 -12.47 -15.70 -5.24
C PHE A 48 -12.56 -17.01 -4.45
N LEU A 49 -12.17 -17.00 -3.18
CA LEU A 49 -12.33 -18.15 -2.29
C LEU A 49 -13.79 -18.59 -2.18
N ARG A 50 -14.74 -17.64 -2.10
CA ARG A 50 -16.18 -17.93 -2.07
C ARG A 50 -16.71 -18.47 -3.40
N SER A 51 -16.15 -18.07 -4.54
CA SER A 51 -16.49 -18.62 -5.85
C SER A 51 -16.06 -20.08 -5.98
N ILE A 52 -14.86 -20.41 -5.49
CA ILE A 52 -14.34 -21.79 -5.49
C ILE A 52 -15.05 -22.65 -4.43
N SER A 53 -15.31 -22.11 -3.23
CA SER A 53 -15.98 -22.86 -2.15
C SER A 53 -17.51 -22.89 -2.27
N GLY A 54 -18.10 -22.00 -3.07
CA GLY A 54 -19.55 -21.87 -3.28
C GLY A 54 -20.13 -22.83 -4.31
N GLY A 55 -19.28 -23.64 -4.97
CA GLY A 55 -19.67 -24.62 -5.99
C GLY A 55 -19.79 -26.07 -5.53
N ALA A 56 -19.88 -26.35 -4.23
CA ALA A 56 -19.97 -27.72 -3.69
C ALA A 56 -21.22 -27.97 -2.84
N ARG A 57 -22.42 -27.68 -3.38
CA ARG A 57 -23.69 -28.21 -2.83
C ARG A 57 -24.58 -28.91 -3.86
N THR A 58 -24.05 -29.35 -4.99
CA THR A 58 -24.77 -30.26 -5.92
C THR A 58 -23.83 -31.29 -6.55
N ILE A 59 -23.22 -32.15 -5.72
CA ILE A 59 -22.77 -33.48 -6.17
C ILE A 59 -23.67 -34.50 -5.47
N GLY A 60 -24.97 -34.41 -5.75
CA GLY A 60 -25.99 -35.30 -5.27
C GLY A 60 -27.07 -35.38 -6.34
N ASN A 61 -27.03 -36.47 -7.11
CA ASN A 61 -28.03 -36.88 -8.11
C ASN A 61 -28.20 -35.96 -9.33
N LEU A 62 -27.37 -36.06 -10.38
CA LEU A 62 -27.79 -35.92 -11.79
C LEU A 62 -26.69 -36.45 -12.74
N ILE A 63 -26.33 -37.73 -12.63
CA ILE A 63 -25.69 -38.47 -13.72
C ILE A 63 -26.78 -39.34 -14.35
N LYS A 64 -27.68 -38.71 -15.12
CA LYS A 64 -28.62 -39.43 -15.99
C LYS A 64 -29.17 -38.48 -17.05
N GLY A 65 -28.80 -38.69 -18.30
CA GLY A 65 -29.54 -38.17 -19.45
C GLY A 65 -28.74 -37.23 -20.33
N THR A 66 -28.10 -37.81 -21.33
CA THR A 66 -27.93 -37.30 -22.69
C THR A 66 -28.76 -36.06 -23.02
N LEU A 67 -28.13 -34.89 -23.17
CA LEU A 67 -28.65 -33.82 -24.02
C LEU A 67 -27.50 -33.07 -24.69
N ASN A 68 -27.44 -33.27 -26.00
CA ASN A 68 -26.68 -32.45 -26.93
C ASN A 68 -27.14 -30.99 -26.86
N ASN A 69 -26.17 -30.10 -27.15
CA ASN A 69 -26.37 -28.75 -27.64
C ASN A 69 -26.77 -27.69 -26.60
N LYS A 70 -25.78 -26.92 -26.11
CA LYS A 70 -25.74 -25.44 -26.18
C LYS A 70 -24.54 -24.88 -25.40
N ALA A 71 -23.65 -24.27 -26.18
CA ALA A 71 -22.65 -23.26 -25.84
C ALA A 71 -22.41 -22.96 -24.35
N TRP A 72 -21.33 -23.51 -23.80
CA TRP A 72 -20.54 -22.85 -22.77
C TRP A 72 -19.13 -22.65 -23.29
N ARG A 73 -18.98 -21.66 -24.18
CA ARG A 73 -17.67 -21.05 -24.44
C ARG A 73 -17.48 -19.96 -23.39
N ALA A 74 -16.98 -20.34 -22.23
CA ALA A 74 -16.32 -19.39 -21.35
C ALA A 74 -14.92 -19.16 -21.96
N ASP A 75 -14.84 -18.12 -22.79
CA ASP A 75 -13.61 -17.61 -23.37
C ASP A 75 -12.70 -17.15 -22.22
N ASN A 76 -11.78 -18.01 -21.81
CA ASN A 76 -10.80 -17.77 -20.74
C ASN A 76 -9.51 -17.22 -21.34
N ASN A 77 -9.60 -16.18 -22.17
CA ASN A 77 -8.43 -15.43 -22.59
C ASN A 77 -8.85 -13.96 -22.76
N THR A 78 -8.08 -13.03 -22.18
CA THR A 78 -8.25 -11.55 -22.19
C THR A 78 -8.97 -10.87 -21.00
N LEU A 79 -9.10 -11.52 -19.83
CA LEU A 79 -9.55 -10.84 -18.59
C LEU A 79 -8.43 -10.51 -17.59
N TYR A 80 -7.26 -11.15 -17.72
CA TYR A 80 -6.12 -10.89 -16.83
C TYR A 80 -5.30 -9.64 -17.23
N ASP A 81 -5.33 -9.21 -18.50
CA ASP A 81 -4.52 -8.08 -19.00
C ASP A 81 -5.15 -6.68 -18.81
N ARG A 82 -6.36 -6.58 -18.24
CA ARG A 82 -7.02 -5.30 -17.90
C ARG A 82 -7.28 -5.08 -16.41
N LEU A 83 -6.77 -5.98 -15.56
CA LEU A 83 -6.48 -5.65 -14.15
C LEU A 83 -5.23 -4.76 -14.14
N SER A 84 -5.37 -3.59 -14.75
CA SER A 84 -4.36 -2.55 -14.81
C SER A 84 -3.82 -2.33 -13.40
N LEU A 85 -2.50 -2.35 -13.31
CA LEU A 85 -1.69 -2.44 -12.09
C LEU A 85 -2.06 -1.50 -10.93
N MET A 86 -2.94 -0.52 -11.08
CA MET A 86 -3.48 0.29 -9.99
C MET A 86 -4.87 0.78 -10.40
N SER A 87 -5.94 0.12 -9.92
CA SER A 87 -7.31 0.58 -10.20
C SER A 87 -7.55 1.95 -9.53
N PRO A 88 -8.53 2.76 -9.99
CA PRO A 88 -8.84 4.04 -9.34
C PRO A 88 -9.14 3.89 -7.84
N GLU A 89 -9.76 2.77 -7.45
CA GLU A 89 -10.04 2.45 -6.05
C GLU A 89 -8.76 2.13 -5.27
N TRP A 90 -7.80 1.41 -5.88
CA TRP A 90 -6.49 1.17 -5.26
C TRP A 90 -5.71 2.47 -5.08
N GLN A 91 -5.76 3.38 -6.06
CA GLN A 91 -5.13 4.70 -5.97
C GLN A 91 -5.71 5.55 -4.84
N GLN A 92 -7.02 5.47 -4.62
CA GLN A 92 -7.67 6.15 -3.49
C GLN A 92 -7.21 5.57 -2.14
N GLU A 93 -7.17 4.24 -2.01
CA GLU A 93 -6.66 3.58 -0.79
C GLU A 93 -5.16 3.90 -0.57
N HIS A 94 -4.38 4.01 -1.64
CA HIS A 94 -2.97 4.39 -1.60
C HIS A 94 -2.78 5.81 -1.08
N ASP A 95 -3.51 6.79 -1.63
CA ASP A 95 -3.44 8.18 -1.17
C ASP A 95 -3.83 8.29 0.31
N GLU A 96 -4.90 7.60 0.75
CA GLU A 96 -5.30 7.56 2.17
C GLU A 96 -4.24 6.90 3.07
N ALA A 97 -3.69 5.76 2.63
CA ALA A 97 -2.61 5.08 3.34
C ALA A 97 -1.35 5.95 3.43
N PHE A 98 -1.04 6.72 2.39
CA PHE A 98 0.10 7.62 2.36
C PHE A 98 -0.08 8.79 3.34
N GLU A 99 -1.28 9.35 3.48
CA GLU A 99 -1.55 10.37 4.51
C GLU A 99 -1.38 9.80 5.93
N GLY A 100 -1.84 8.58 6.16
CA GLY A 100 -1.64 7.86 7.44
C GLY A 100 -0.16 7.64 7.73
N ALA A 101 0.59 7.15 6.74
CA ALA A 101 2.02 6.90 6.83
C ALA A 101 2.82 8.20 7.08
N GLN A 102 2.44 9.31 6.45
CA GLN A 102 3.05 10.61 6.74
C GLN A 102 2.81 11.06 8.18
N LYS A 103 1.62 10.84 8.74
CA LYS A 103 1.32 11.19 10.14
C LYS A 103 2.15 10.35 11.12
N GLU A 104 2.29 9.06 10.85
CA GLU A 104 3.13 8.15 11.64
C GLU A 104 4.60 8.59 11.56
N ALA A 105 5.13 8.76 10.35
CA ALA A 105 6.52 9.13 10.15
C ALA A 105 6.86 10.49 10.78
N ARG A 106 5.97 11.49 10.72
CA ARG A 106 6.18 12.81 11.36
C ARG A 106 6.41 12.74 12.87
N GLN A 107 6.09 11.64 13.55
CA GLN A 107 6.40 11.47 14.98
C GLN A 107 7.87 11.10 15.23
N HIS A 108 8.59 10.68 14.18
CA HIS A 108 9.99 10.24 14.23
C HIS A 108 10.96 11.19 13.52
N PHE A 109 10.43 12.30 12.99
CA PHE A 109 11.23 13.33 12.34
C PHE A 109 10.88 14.71 12.90
N ASN A 110 11.91 15.54 13.01
CA ASN A 110 11.81 16.91 13.49
C ASN A 110 12.17 17.87 12.35
N ARG A 111 11.38 18.93 12.18
CA ARG A 111 11.67 19.97 11.19
C ARG A 111 12.59 21.02 11.78
N CYS A 112 13.79 21.15 11.23
CA CYS A 112 14.73 22.21 11.60
C CYS A 112 14.15 23.60 11.25
N GLN A 113 14.09 24.50 12.22
CA GLN A 113 13.58 25.86 11.99
C GLN A 113 14.55 26.76 11.20
N GLY A 114 15.85 26.41 11.19
CA GLY A 114 16.88 27.16 10.47
C GLY A 114 16.94 26.85 8.98
N CYS A 115 17.07 25.57 8.63
CA CYS A 115 17.22 25.14 7.23
C CYS A 115 15.97 24.49 6.62
N GLY A 116 14.93 24.21 7.41
CA GLY A 116 13.67 23.62 6.95
C GLY A 116 13.71 22.12 6.64
N ARG A 117 14.86 21.47 6.79
CA ARG A 117 15.05 20.02 6.59
C ARG A 117 14.32 19.20 7.66
N TRP A 118 13.87 18.01 7.29
CA TRP A 118 13.33 17.02 8.23
C TRP A 118 14.41 16.01 8.60
N VAL A 119 14.75 15.96 9.89
CA VAL A 119 15.85 15.14 10.41
C VAL A 119 15.34 14.18 11.48
N CYS A 120 16.01 13.04 11.63
CA CYS A 120 15.70 12.10 12.71
C CYS A 120 16.13 12.67 14.07
N ASP A 121 15.65 12.07 15.16
CA ASP A 121 15.94 12.52 16.54
C ASP A 121 17.46 12.58 16.84
N SER A 122 18.25 11.69 16.24
CA SER A 122 19.71 11.69 16.42
C SER A 122 20.40 12.92 15.82
N ASP A 123 19.86 13.43 14.71
CA ASP A 123 20.41 14.59 13.97
C ASP A 123 19.72 15.91 14.35
N PHE A 124 18.80 15.88 15.31
CA PHE A 124 18.08 17.04 15.81
C PHE A 124 18.64 17.48 17.16
N ASN A 125 19.08 18.74 17.25
CA ASN A 125 19.42 19.40 18.51
C ASN A 125 18.13 19.95 19.16
N GLU A 126 17.69 19.27 20.21
CA GLU A 126 16.45 19.56 20.94
C GLU A 126 16.53 20.83 21.81
N ASP A 127 17.72 21.23 22.25
CA ASP A 127 17.90 22.44 23.07
C ASP A 127 17.69 23.72 22.22
N GLU A 128 18.15 23.69 20.97
CA GLU A 128 18.10 24.83 20.05
C GLU A 128 16.94 24.72 19.03
N PHE A 129 16.21 23.60 19.01
CA PHE A 129 15.18 23.28 18.00
C PHE A 129 15.69 23.34 16.55
N LEU A 130 16.94 22.94 16.33
CA LEU A 130 17.65 22.99 15.06
C LEU A 130 18.31 21.65 14.74
N CYS A 131 18.68 21.38 13.49
CA CYS A 131 19.49 20.20 13.17
C CYS A 131 20.96 20.41 13.57
N ILE A 132 21.71 19.32 13.75
CA ILE A 132 23.12 19.35 14.16
C ILE A 132 24.04 20.10 13.18
N ASP A 133 23.67 20.19 11.90
CA ASP A 133 24.36 21.04 10.91
C ASP A 133 24.20 22.54 11.21
N CYS A 134 23.05 22.96 11.75
CA CYS A 134 22.74 24.36 12.03
C CYS A 134 23.17 24.79 13.43
N ALA A 135 22.98 23.91 14.41
CA ALA A 135 23.42 24.12 15.79
C ALA A 135 24.02 22.81 16.32
N PRO A 136 25.35 22.67 16.25
CA PRO A 136 26.05 21.52 16.81
C PRO A 136 25.73 21.37 18.30
N ARG A 137 25.64 20.12 18.76
CA ARG A 137 25.52 19.78 20.17
C ARG A 137 26.87 19.87 20.89
#